data_AF-A0A1C3PHA7-F1
#
_entry.id   AF-A0A1C3PHA7-F1
#
_cell.length_a   1.000
_cell.length_b   1.000
_cell.length_c   1.000
_cell.angle_alpha   90.00
_cell.angle_beta   90.00
_cell.angle_gamma   90.00
#
_symmetry.space_group_name_H-M   'P 1'
#
loop_
_entity.id
_entity.type
_entity.pdbx_description
1 polymer ?
#
loop_
_entity_poly.entity_id
_entity_poly.type
_entity_poly.pdbx_seq_one_letter_code
_entity_poly.pdbx_strand_id
1 'polypeptide(L)'
;MTITIDALRLSKPQDSSTYLAIRTKQGGRAVYTTRVPLLDLPTILPVPDPDAVDKDNRKVDRLHAKHFGEYLDTKEDWVAPALLARDSGGCLFEKVDEHGAVGYLTVPWAIGGISSLRTIDGQHRVLGVAIEKQRITDAITAVDREMARKVSPEKAAKLQADREKLVAQMGRLKTEYVGLDVYVEADPIKAQQMFVDVADNAKGISSAVRARFDNYKVANRTLSDVIDHPLLKNRVDAEQDRMTQKNPNLLGAKHVADITRAVVAGAGGRISKKAEQTLTDGEVIEQVKDFLDVISNAFADLAAITEEDTDAERKPGESTLAQELRRTSLLGSVGMLRVLGGVFHQLRAGETPVELDDVTEFFKRLDPHMAAPVSETSIWRTTDAGDDFESKASAPIMRTQNIVHLVNVITGWYKKAPAAL
;
A
#
# COMPACT_ATOMS: atom_id res chain seq x y z
N MET A 1 32.85 -41.87 -42.60
CA MET A 1 32.56 -40.46 -42.23
C MET A 1 32.81 -40.33 -40.74
N THR A 2 33.71 -39.44 -40.34
CA THR A 2 34.04 -39.22 -38.93
C THR A 2 33.50 -37.85 -38.56
N ILE A 3 32.57 -37.79 -37.60
CA ILE A 3 32.00 -36.54 -37.10
C ILE A 3 32.76 -36.16 -35.84
N THR A 4 33.34 -34.96 -35.79
CA THR A 4 34.00 -34.40 -34.62
C THR A 4 33.05 -33.44 -33.91
N ILE A 5 32.74 -33.71 -32.64
CA ILE A 5 31.88 -32.87 -31.81
C ILE A 5 32.73 -32.16 -30.77
N ASP A 6 32.59 -30.84 -30.67
CA ASP A 6 33.20 -30.03 -29.62
C ASP A 6 32.40 -30.14 -28.32
N ALA A 7 32.94 -30.88 -27.34
CA ALA A 7 32.27 -31.10 -26.06
C ALA A 7 32.06 -29.81 -25.26
N LEU A 8 32.82 -28.74 -25.51
CA LEU A 8 32.66 -27.45 -24.82
C LEU A 8 31.41 -26.69 -25.30
N ARG A 9 30.87 -27.05 -26.47
CA ARG A 9 29.61 -26.50 -26.99
C ARG A 9 28.37 -27.24 -26.49
N LEU A 10 28.54 -28.36 -25.80
CA LEU A 10 27.45 -29.14 -25.24
C LEU A 10 27.28 -28.76 -23.77
N SER A 11 26.19 -28.05 -23.45
CA SER A 11 25.77 -27.90 -22.06
C SER A 11 25.23 -29.25 -21.56
N LYS A 12 25.79 -29.79 -20.48
CA LYS A 12 25.15 -30.89 -19.75
C LYS A 12 23.82 -30.41 -19.18
N PRO A 13 22.82 -31.29 -19.02
CA PRO A 13 21.64 -30.97 -18.22
C PRO A 13 22.10 -30.47 -16.85
N GLN A 14 21.60 -29.29 -16.47
CA GLN A 14 21.78 -28.73 -15.14
C GLN A 14 20.47 -28.89 -14.38
N ASP A 15 20.58 -29.24 -13.11
CA ASP A 15 19.47 -29.42 -12.17
C ASP A 15 19.72 -28.66 -10.86
N SER A 16 20.71 -27.77 -10.85
CA SER A 16 21.13 -27.01 -9.69
C SER A 16 21.83 -25.71 -10.08
N SER A 17 21.80 -24.74 -9.17
CA SER A 17 22.53 -23.48 -9.26
C SER A 17 23.49 -23.35 -8.08
N THR A 18 24.68 -22.81 -8.30
CA THR A 18 25.68 -22.62 -7.25
C THR A 18 25.87 -21.13 -6.98
N TYR A 19 25.83 -20.74 -5.71
CA TYR A 19 25.99 -19.36 -5.28
C TYR A 19 27.08 -19.24 -4.23
N LEU A 20 27.77 -18.10 -4.19
CA LEU A 20 28.61 -17.76 -3.05
C LEU A 20 27.70 -17.49 -1.84
N ALA A 21 28.03 -18.09 -0.69
CA ALA A 21 27.22 -18.00 0.51
C ALA A 21 28.08 -17.85 1.77
N ILE A 22 27.47 -17.22 2.78
CA ILE A 22 28.02 -17.13 4.14
C ILE A 22 27.25 -18.10 5.02
N ARG A 23 27.98 -18.96 5.74
CA ARG A 23 27.42 -19.88 6.73
C ARG A 23 27.47 -19.26 8.11
N THR A 24 26.31 -19.11 8.74
CA THR A 24 26.15 -18.59 10.10
C THR A 24 25.31 -19.54 10.97
N LYS A 25 25.07 -19.14 12.22
CA LYS A 25 24.17 -19.84 13.15
C LYS A 25 23.11 -18.90 13.69
N GLN A 26 21.85 -19.33 13.70
CA GLN A 26 20.73 -18.60 14.31
C GLN A 26 19.79 -19.57 15.03
N GLY A 27 19.49 -19.31 16.32
CA GLY A 27 18.61 -20.19 17.10
C GLY A 27 19.04 -21.66 17.09
N GLY A 28 20.36 -21.92 17.07
CA GLY A 28 20.94 -23.27 16.98
C GLY A 28 20.99 -23.88 15.58
N ARG A 29 20.39 -23.26 14.56
CA ARG A 29 20.35 -23.76 13.17
C ARG A 29 21.51 -23.21 12.36
N ALA A 30 21.98 -24.00 11.40
CA ALA A 30 22.86 -23.48 10.35
C ALA A 30 22.02 -22.65 9.36
N VAL A 31 22.54 -21.49 8.98
CA VAL A 31 21.92 -20.59 8.02
C VAL A 31 22.91 -20.27 6.92
N TYR A 32 22.52 -20.40 5.66
CA TYR A 32 23.30 -19.96 4.52
C TYR A 32 22.68 -18.70 3.93
N THR A 33 23.42 -17.60 3.95
CA THR A 33 23.00 -16.32 3.37
C THR A 33 23.65 -16.15 2.02
N THR A 34 22.86 -15.88 0.98
CA THR A 34 23.34 -15.67 -0.39
C THR A 34 22.54 -14.60 -1.14
N ARG A 35 23.02 -14.20 -2.32
CA ARG A 35 22.34 -13.27 -3.23
C ARG A 35 21.94 -14.04 -4.49
N VAL A 36 20.65 -14.02 -4.83
CA VAL A 36 20.10 -14.76 -5.97
C VAL A 36 19.57 -13.78 -7.00
N PRO A 37 19.91 -13.92 -8.30
CA PRO A 37 19.29 -13.15 -9.37
C PRO A 37 17.77 -13.31 -9.35
N LEU A 38 17.01 -12.24 -9.61
CA LEU A 38 15.54 -12.33 -9.55
C LEU A 38 15.01 -13.43 -10.49
N LEU A 39 15.53 -13.54 -11.72
CA LEU A 39 15.09 -14.57 -12.67
C LEU A 39 15.33 -16.02 -12.24
N ASP A 40 16.23 -16.25 -11.29
CA ASP A 40 16.54 -17.58 -10.78
C ASP A 40 15.60 -18.00 -9.64
N LEU A 41 14.92 -17.05 -8.98
CA LEU A 41 14.02 -17.35 -7.86
C LEU A 41 12.94 -18.38 -8.21
N PRO A 42 12.19 -18.25 -9.33
CA PRO A 42 11.18 -19.24 -9.69
C PRO A 42 11.76 -20.59 -10.12
N THR A 43 13.09 -20.66 -10.33
CA THR A 43 13.81 -21.89 -10.70
C THR A 43 14.25 -22.66 -9.46
N ILE A 44 14.69 -21.97 -8.40
CA ILE A 44 15.22 -22.62 -7.18
C ILE A 44 14.21 -22.70 -6.03
N LEU A 45 13.14 -21.89 -6.05
CA LEU A 45 12.07 -21.91 -5.06
C LEU A 45 10.76 -22.34 -5.73
N PRO A 46 9.90 -23.12 -5.04
CA PRO A 46 8.60 -23.48 -5.56
C PRO A 46 7.75 -22.21 -5.73
N VAL A 47 7.18 -22.01 -6.92
CA VAL A 47 6.28 -20.89 -7.19
C VAL A 47 4.95 -21.15 -6.47
N PRO A 48 4.54 -20.28 -5.54
CA PRO A 48 3.28 -20.46 -4.81
C PRO A 48 2.06 -20.42 -5.73
N ASP A 49 1.10 -21.33 -5.50
CA ASP A 49 -0.19 -21.32 -6.18
C ASP A 49 -1.22 -20.50 -5.38
N PRO A 50 -1.76 -19.39 -5.90
CA PRO A 50 -2.79 -18.59 -5.21
C PRO A 50 -4.13 -19.31 -5.03
N ASP A 51 -4.40 -20.38 -5.77
CA ASP A 51 -5.64 -21.13 -5.68
C ASP A 51 -5.55 -22.32 -4.71
N ALA A 52 -4.33 -22.66 -4.26
CA ALA A 52 -4.06 -23.71 -3.27
C ALA A 52 -3.41 -23.14 -2.00
N VAL A 53 -3.84 -23.61 -0.83
CA VAL A 53 -3.20 -23.23 0.44
C VAL A 53 -2.01 -24.18 0.68
N ASP A 54 -0.81 -23.61 0.87
CA ASP A 54 0.35 -24.38 1.33
C ASP A 54 0.10 -24.87 2.76
N LYS A 55 0.43 -26.13 3.06
CA LYS A 55 0.26 -26.68 4.42
C LYS A 55 1.21 -26.05 5.42
N ASP A 56 2.33 -25.52 4.94
CA ASP A 56 3.38 -24.93 5.78
C ASP A 56 3.36 -23.39 5.79
N ASN A 57 2.39 -22.76 5.10
CA ASN A 57 2.31 -21.30 4.97
C ASN A 57 0.86 -20.80 4.83
N ARG A 58 0.66 -19.48 4.80
CA ARG A 58 -0.64 -18.87 4.53
C ARG A 58 -0.94 -18.82 3.03
N LYS A 59 -2.23 -18.77 2.66
CA LYS A 59 -2.65 -18.51 1.27
C LYS A 59 -1.98 -17.26 0.71
N VAL A 60 -1.42 -17.36 -0.50
CA VAL A 60 -0.80 -16.23 -1.20
C VAL A 60 -1.87 -15.37 -1.88
N ASP A 61 -1.78 -14.06 -1.72
CA ASP A 61 -2.66 -13.10 -2.40
C ASP A 61 -2.08 -12.77 -3.78
N ARG A 62 -2.78 -13.17 -4.84
CA ARG A 62 -2.34 -12.96 -6.24
C ARG A 62 -2.21 -11.48 -6.58
N LEU A 63 -3.09 -10.63 -6.07
CA LEU A 63 -3.07 -9.20 -6.35
C LEU A 63 -1.85 -8.54 -5.69
N HIS A 64 -1.54 -8.90 -4.46
CA HIS A 64 -0.36 -8.42 -3.74
C HIS A 64 0.93 -8.89 -4.40
N ALA A 65 1.01 -10.16 -4.84
CA ALA A 65 2.15 -10.66 -5.60
C ALA A 65 2.33 -9.90 -6.93
N LYS A 66 1.22 -9.67 -7.67
CA LYS A 66 1.25 -8.86 -8.89
C LYS A 66 1.77 -7.44 -8.63
N HIS A 67 1.31 -6.78 -7.56
CA HIS A 67 1.80 -5.45 -7.19
C HIS A 67 3.31 -5.44 -6.89
N PHE A 68 3.86 -6.52 -6.35
CA PHE A 68 5.31 -6.63 -6.17
C PHE A 68 6.06 -6.75 -7.51
N GLY A 69 5.53 -7.52 -8.47
CA GLY A 69 6.08 -7.56 -9.83
C GLY A 69 6.08 -6.18 -10.50
N GLU A 70 4.96 -5.46 -10.41
CA GLU A 70 4.83 -4.08 -10.90
C GLU A 70 5.79 -3.11 -10.18
N TYR A 71 6.04 -3.32 -8.88
CA TYR A 71 7.00 -2.52 -8.12
C TYR A 71 8.43 -2.67 -8.66
N LEU A 72 8.87 -3.91 -8.95
CA LEU A 72 10.18 -4.17 -9.56
C LEU A 72 10.31 -3.53 -10.94
N ASP A 73 9.25 -3.59 -11.75
CA ASP A 73 9.25 -3.02 -13.10
C ASP A 73 9.31 -1.49 -13.08
N THR A 74 8.52 -0.87 -12.19
CA THR A 74 8.33 0.59 -12.18
C THR A 74 9.32 1.36 -11.31
N LYS A 75 10.09 0.68 -10.44
CA LYS A 75 11.05 1.30 -9.52
C LYS A 75 12.44 0.73 -9.74
N GLU A 76 13.35 1.58 -10.19
CA GLU A 76 14.76 1.22 -10.38
C GLU A 76 15.51 1.13 -9.05
N ASP A 77 15.09 1.91 -8.07
CA ASP A 77 15.61 1.99 -6.70
C ASP A 77 14.86 1.08 -5.72
N TRP A 78 14.34 -0.05 -6.20
CA TRP A 78 13.52 -0.93 -5.39
C TRP A 78 14.30 -1.51 -4.20
N VAL A 79 13.61 -1.72 -3.09
CA VAL A 79 14.14 -2.37 -1.90
C VAL A 79 13.17 -3.42 -1.41
N ALA A 80 13.67 -4.63 -1.16
CA ALA A 80 12.92 -5.70 -0.52
C ALA A 80 13.78 -6.36 0.57
N PRO A 81 13.15 -6.86 1.65
CA PRO A 81 13.85 -7.67 2.64
C PRO A 81 14.39 -8.96 1.99
N ALA A 82 15.28 -9.67 2.70
CA ALA A 82 15.69 -11.01 2.29
C ALA A 82 14.49 -11.97 2.28
N LEU A 83 14.54 -12.98 1.42
CA LEU A 83 13.66 -14.14 1.46
C LEU A 83 14.16 -15.11 2.51
N LEU A 84 13.24 -15.77 3.21
CA LEU A 84 13.59 -16.83 4.15
C LEU A 84 13.11 -18.15 3.56
N ALA A 85 14.01 -19.11 3.41
CA ALA A 85 13.69 -20.45 2.95
C ALA A 85 14.25 -21.50 3.92
N ARG A 86 13.64 -22.68 3.93
CA ARG A 86 14.18 -23.86 4.59
C ARG A 86 14.73 -24.84 3.57
N ASP A 87 15.87 -25.43 3.88
CA ASP A 87 16.38 -26.61 3.21
C ASP A 87 15.97 -27.87 3.96
N SER A 88 15.26 -28.77 3.27
CA SER A 88 14.84 -30.06 3.81
C SER A 88 15.86 -31.19 3.52
N GLY A 89 17.08 -30.86 3.08
CA GLY A 89 18.19 -31.79 2.95
C GLY A 89 18.69 -32.02 1.51
N GLY A 90 18.64 -31.00 0.65
CA GLY A 90 19.17 -31.09 -0.71
C GLY A 90 20.24 -30.07 -1.06
N CYS A 91 20.44 -29.02 -0.27
CA CYS A 91 21.51 -28.05 -0.54
C CYS A 91 22.87 -28.61 -0.10
N LEU A 92 23.89 -28.37 -0.91
CA LEU A 92 25.27 -28.78 -0.62
C LEU A 92 26.13 -27.53 -0.40
N PHE A 93 26.87 -27.48 0.70
CA PHE A 93 27.77 -26.38 0.99
C PHE A 93 29.23 -26.85 0.95
N GLU A 94 30.00 -26.30 0.02
CA GLU A 94 31.43 -26.50 -0.09
C GLU A 94 32.17 -25.29 0.48
N LYS A 95 32.88 -25.48 1.60
CA LYS A 95 33.66 -24.40 2.21
C LYS A 95 34.82 -23.99 1.31
N VAL A 96 35.08 -22.69 1.26
CA VAL A 96 36.22 -22.10 0.53
C VAL A 96 37.26 -21.54 1.51
N ASP A 97 36.86 -21.20 2.72
CA ASP A 97 37.75 -20.77 3.80
C ASP A 97 38.06 -21.90 4.80
N GLU A 98 39.15 -21.73 5.56
CA GLU A 98 39.56 -22.69 6.58
C GLU A 98 38.50 -22.84 7.69
N HIS A 99 37.87 -21.72 8.07
CA HIS A 99 36.87 -21.64 9.13
C HIS A 99 35.49 -22.16 8.71
N GLY A 100 35.24 -22.38 7.42
CA GLY A 100 33.95 -22.84 6.90
C GLY A 100 32.83 -21.82 7.03
N ALA A 101 33.15 -20.54 7.12
CA ALA A 101 32.20 -19.43 7.18
C ALA A 101 31.79 -18.94 5.79
N VAL A 102 32.62 -19.17 4.77
CA VAL A 102 32.36 -18.76 3.38
C VAL A 102 32.49 -19.98 2.47
N GLY A 103 31.57 -20.13 1.53
CA GLY A 103 31.60 -21.26 0.62
C GLY A 103 30.62 -21.15 -0.54
N TYR A 104 30.62 -22.19 -1.37
CA TYR A 104 29.68 -22.36 -2.46
C TYR A 104 28.48 -23.17 -1.97
N LEU A 105 27.29 -22.57 -2.04
CA LEU A 105 26.02 -23.24 -1.79
C LEU A 105 25.41 -23.68 -3.12
N THR A 106 25.38 -24.99 -3.35
CA THR A 106 24.68 -25.60 -4.47
C THR A 106 23.24 -25.88 -4.06
N VAL A 107 22.30 -25.29 -4.80
CA VAL A 107 20.86 -25.36 -4.58
C VAL A 107 20.23 -26.12 -5.74
N PRO A 108 19.58 -27.28 -5.49
CA PRO A 108 18.81 -27.99 -6.50
C PRO A 108 17.65 -27.14 -7.03
N TRP A 109 17.37 -27.25 -8.32
CA TRP A 109 16.21 -26.61 -8.95
C TRP A 109 14.91 -27.25 -8.45
N ALA A 110 13.86 -26.44 -8.36
CA ALA A 110 12.51 -26.87 -8.05
C ALA A 110 11.87 -27.46 -9.32
N ILE A 111 11.99 -28.78 -9.53
CA ILE A 111 11.52 -29.47 -10.73
C ILE A 111 10.32 -30.35 -10.39
N GLY A 112 9.19 -30.15 -11.08
CA GLY A 112 8.05 -31.09 -11.05
C GLY A 112 7.44 -31.34 -9.67
N GLY A 113 7.49 -30.36 -8.75
CA GLY A 113 7.01 -30.49 -7.37
C GLY A 113 8.04 -31.07 -6.39
N ILE A 114 9.21 -31.48 -6.89
CA ILE A 114 10.37 -31.84 -6.08
C ILE A 114 11.16 -30.55 -5.85
N SER A 115 11.19 -30.08 -4.61
CA SER A 115 11.98 -28.92 -4.21
C SER A 115 12.65 -29.21 -2.88
N SER A 116 13.96 -28.99 -2.82
CA SER A 116 14.73 -29.06 -1.57
C SER A 116 14.51 -27.82 -0.72
N LEU A 117 14.19 -26.69 -1.36
CA LEU A 117 13.86 -25.46 -0.67
C LEU A 117 12.35 -25.27 -0.53
N ARG A 118 11.91 -24.77 0.63
CA ARG A 118 10.54 -24.26 0.82
C ARG A 118 10.57 -22.87 1.43
N THR A 119 9.66 -22.01 0.97
CA THR A 119 9.58 -20.63 1.41
C THR A 119 8.96 -20.53 2.81
N ILE A 120 9.68 -19.92 3.75
CA ILE A 120 9.17 -19.54 5.07
C ILE A 120 8.52 -18.16 4.96
N ASP A 121 9.26 -17.17 4.44
CA ASP A 121 8.75 -15.83 4.17
C ASP A 121 9.17 -15.33 2.78
N GLY A 122 8.29 -14.56 2.16
CA GLY A 122 8.49 -13.98 0.83
C GLY A 122 7.75 -14.67 -0.31
N GLN A 123 6.73 -15.48 -0.01
CA GLN A 123 5.90 -16.16 -1.03
C GLN A 123 5.34 -15.20 -2.10
N HIS A 124 4.88 -14.01 -1.71
CA HIS A 124 4.37 -13.00 -2.64
C HIS A 124 5.47 -12.43 -3.55
N ARG A 125 6.71 -12.39 -3.07
CA ARG A 125 7.86 -11.90 -3.83
C ARG A 125 8.29 -12.92 -4.89
N VAL A 126 8.38 -14.20 -4.52
CA VAL A 126 8.65 -15.29 -5.46
C VAL A 126 7.58 -15.36 -6.53
N LEU A 127 6.29 -15.35 -6.14
CA LEU A 127 5.18 -15.35 -7.09
C LEU A 127 5.17 -14.08 -7.95
N GLY A 128 5.43 -12.91 -7.36
CA GLY A 128 5.45 -11.63 -8.08
C GLY A 128 6.50 -11.60 -9.18
N VAL A 129 7.71 -12.10 -8.89
CA VAL A 129 8.78 -12.23 -9.90
C VAL A 129 8.39 -13.22 -11.00
N ALA A 130 7.77 -14.36 -10.66
CA ALA A 130 7.30 -15.33 -11.65
C ALA A 130 6.22 -14.73 -12.57
N ILE A 131 5.24 -14.02 -12.00
CA ILE A 131 4.19 -13.31 -12.75
C ILE A 131 4.82 -12.27 -13.70
N GLU A 132 5.79 -11.50 -13.21
CA GLU A 132 6.40 -10.43 -13.98
C GLU A 132 7.28 -10.97 -15.12
N LYS A 133 8.07 -12.01 -14.85
CA LYS A 133 8.82 -12.75 -15.88
C LYS A 133 7.89 -13.26 -16.98
N GLN A 134 6.75 -13.85 -16.61
CA GLN A 134 5.77 -14.35 -17.57
C GLN A 134 5.17 -13.20 -18.38
N ARG A 135 4.75 -12.11 -17.72
CA ARG A 135 4.20 -10.91 -18.37
C ARG A 135 5.14 -10.34 -19.43
N ILE A 136 6.42 -10.17 -19.10
CA ILE A 136 7.43 -9.64 -20.04
C ILE A 136 7.65 -10.62 -21.20
N THR A 137 7.74 -11.93 -20.91
CA THR A 137 7.93 -12.97 -21.94
C THR A 137 6.77 -13.01 -22.94
N ASP A 138 5.53 -12.95 -22.42
CA ASP A 138 4.32 -12.92 -23.24
C ASP A 138 4.25 -11.64 -24.09
N ALA A 139 4.62 -10.49 -23.51
CA ALA A 139 4.67 -9.22 -24.22
C ALA A 139 5.71 -9.23 -25.35
N ILE A 140 6.92 -9.76 -25.11
CA ILE A 140 7.95 -9.92 -26.16
C ILE A 140 7.42 -10.81 -27.27
N THR A 141 6.82 -11.95 -26.92
CA THR A 141 6.25 -12.89 -27.89
C THR A 141 5.15 -12.25 -28.72
N ALA A 142 4.29 -11.43 -28.11
CA ALA A 142 3.24 -10.70 -28.80
C ALA A 142 3.80 -9.68 -29.80
N VAL A 143 4.81 -8.91 -29.37
CA VAL A 143 5.51 -7.93 -30.22
C VAL A 143 6.21 -8.64 -31.39
N ASP A 144 6.93 -9.74 -31.14
CA ASP A 144 7.60 -10.52 -32.19
C ASP A 144 6.61 -11.05 -33.24
N ARG A 145 5.44 -11.56 -32.80
CA ARG A 145 4.37 -12.00 -33.69
C ARG A 145 3.77 -10.86 -34.51
N GLU A 146 3.68 -9.66 -33.95
CA GLU A 146 3.15 -8.49 -34.63
C GLU A 146 4.15 -7.92 -35.66
N MET A 147 5.44 -7.88 -35.31
CA MET A 147 6.52 -7.49 -36.20
C MET A 147 6.67 -8.44 -37.40
N ALA A 148 6.34 -9.72 -37.25
CA ALA A 148 6.33 -10.68 -38.37
C ALA A 148 5.23 -10.41 -39.41
N ARG A 149 4.24 -9.56 -39.10
CA ARG A 149 3.20 -9.14 -40.05
C ARG A 149 3.66 -7.95 -40.88
N LYS A 150 3.05 -7.74 -42.05
CA LYS A 150 3.26 -6.53 -42.83
C LYS A 150 2.65 -5.33 -42.09
N VAL A 151 3.49 -4.53 -41.46
CA VAL A 151 3.13 -3.29 -40.74
C VAL A 151 3.73 -2.07 -41.44
N SER A 152 3.20 -0.88 -41.17
CA SER A 152 3.80 0.37 -41.65
C SER A 152 5.18 0.60 -41.03
N PRO A 153 6.07 1.38 -41.67
CA PRO A 153 7.39 1.71 -41.10
C PRO A 153 7.32 2.36 -39.72
N GLU A 154 6.37 3.27 -39.50
CA GLU A 154 6.14 3.91 -38.20
C GLU A 154 5.76 2.92 -37.11
N LYS A 155 4.86 1.98 -37.43
CA LYS A 155 4.43 0.93 -36.50
C LYS A 155 5.56 -0.06 -36.23
N ALA A 156 6.37 -0.40 -37.23
CA ALA A 156 7.55 -1.24 -37.06
C ALA A 156 8.57 -0.61 -36.09
N ALA A 157 8.85 0.70 -36.26
CA ALA A 157 9.76 1.43 -35.38
C ALA A 157 9.25 1.46 -33.93
N LYS A 158 7.94 1.68 -33.73
CA LYS A 158 7.33 1.62 -32.40
C LYS A 158 7.44 0.23 -31.76
N LEU A 159 7.10 -0.83 -32.50
CA LEU A 159 7.20 -2.21 -32.01
C LEU A 159 8.64 -2.59 -31.65
N GLN A 160 9.62 -2.16 -32.44
CA GLN A 160 11.04 -2.38 -32.14
C GLN A 160 11.44 -1.68 -30.83
N ALA A 161 11.04 -0.42 -30.64
CA ALA A 161 11.31 0.31 -29.39
C ALA A 161 10.62 -0.36 -28.17
N ASP A 162 9.38 -0.81 -28.32
CA ASP A 162 8.65 -1.53 -27.28
C ASP A 162 9.36 -2.87 -26.94
N ARG A 163 9.86 -3.59 -27.95
CA ARG A 163 10.63 -4.83 -27.77
C ARG A 163 11.93 -4.58 -27.01
N GLU A 164 12.69 -3.56 -27.40
CA GLU A 164 13.96 -3.20 -26.74
C GLU A 164 13.73 -2.84 -25.27
N LYS A 165 12.65 -2.10 -24.98
CA LYS A 165 12.25 -1.80 -23.60
C LYS A 165 11.94 -3.08 -22.80
N LEU A 166 11.18 -4.02 -23.35
CA LEU A 166 10.85 -5.29 -22.69
C LEU A 166 12.09 -6.16 -22.45
N VAL A 167 13.01 -6.20 -23.42
CA VAL A 167 14.29 -6.92 -23.29
C VAL A 167 15.17 -6.28 -22.22
N ALA A 168 15.21 -4.96 -22.13
CA ALA A 168 15.90 -4.25 -21.05
C ALA A 168 15.29 -4.56 -19.67
N GLN A 169 13.95 -4.61 -19.56
CA GLN A 169 13.26 -5.01 -18.34
C GLN A 169 13.63 -6.45 -17.90
N MET A 170 13.63 -7.40 -18.85
CA MET A 170 14.09 -8.76 -18.59
C MET A 170 15.58 -8.79 -18.19
N GLY A 171 16.40 -7.95 -18.82
CA GLY A 171 17.80 -7.75 -18.49
C GLY A 171 18.01 -7.31 -17.05
N ARG A 172 17.21 -6.35 -16.55
CA ARG A 172 17.23 -5.92 -15.15
C ARG A 172 16.94 -7.07 -14.18
N LEU A 173 15.86 -7.83 -14.41
CA LEU A 173 15.55 -9.00 -13.58
C LEU A 173 16.67 -10.05 -13.57
N LYS A 174 17.46 -10.13 -14.65
CA LYS A 174 18.61 -11.04 -14.75
C LYS A 174 19.80 -10.56 -13.91
N THR A 175 20.01 -9.26 -13.80
CA THR A 175 21.22 -8.68 -13.18
C THR A 175 21.00 -8.11 -11.79
N GLU A 176 19.75 -7.94 -11.37
CA GLU A 176 19.39 -7.51 -10.03
C GLU A 176 19.17 -8.71 -9.11
N TYR A 177 19.53 -8.55 -7.83
CA TYR A 177 19.62 -9.65 -6.88
C TYR A 177 18.77 -9.38 -5.64
N VAL A 178 18.19 -10.43 -5.06
CA VAL A 178 17.56 -10.39 -3.74
C VAL A 178 18.35 -11.25 -2.75
N GLY A 179 18.29 -10.89 -1.46
CA GLY A 179 18.86 -11.74 -0.41
C GLY A 179 18.03 -13.01 -0.21
N LEU A 180 18.70 -14.13 0.03
CA LEU A 180 18.08 -15.40 0.41
C LEU A 180 18.83 -15.97 1.61
N ASP A 181 18.12 -16.17 2.71
CA ASP A 181 18.59 -16.89 3.89
C ASP A 181 17.98 -18.29 3.92
N VAL A 182 18.83 -19.30 3.84
CA VAL A 182 18.45 -20.73 3.82
C VAL A 182 18.75 -21.36 5.17
N TYR A 183 17.70 -21.69 5.92
CA TYR A 183 17.77 -22.40 7.18
C TYR A 183 17.80 -23.91 6.95
N VAL A 184 18.78 -24.60 7.53
CA VAL A 184 18.80 -26.07 7.51
C VAL A 184 17.82 -26.58 8.56
N GLU A 185 16.65 -27.07 8.11
CA GLU A 185 15.59 -27.59 8.97
C GLU A 185 14.76 -28.65 8.22
N ALA A 186 15.06 -29.92 8.48
CA ALA A 186 14.36 -31.05 7.90
C ALA A 186 13.03 -31.35 8.58
N ASP A 187 12.83 -30.91 9.83
CA ASP A 187 11.62 -31.18 10.59
C ASP A 187 10.46 -30.26 10.13
N PRO A 188 9.38 -30.81 9.54
CA PRO A 188 8.25 -30.01 9.08
C PRO A 188 7.50 -29.27 10.20
N ILE A 189 7.47 -29.82 11.43
CA ILE A 189 6.77 -29.17 12.54
C ILE A 189 7.53 -27.93 12.99
N LYS A 190 8.85 -28.03 13.12
CA LYS A 190 9.70 -26.88 13.45
C LYS A 190 9.67 -25.82 12.36
N ALA A 191 9.59 -26.23 11.10
CA ALA A 191 9.44 -25.31 9.98
C ALA A 191 8.15 -24.49 10.04
N GLN A 192 7.02 -25.11 10.40
CA GLN A 192 5.76 -24.38 10.61
C GLN A 192 5.87 -23.38 11.75
N GLN A 193 6.54 -23.77 12.85
CA GLN A 193 6.82 -22.84 13.95
C GLN A 193 7.67 -21.65 13.50
N MET A 194 8.68 -21.86 12.64
CA MET A 194 9.49 -20.76 12.10
C MET A 194 8.66 -19.73 11.33
N PHE A 195 7.63 -20.16 10.59
CA PHE A 195 6.71 -19.23 9.92
C PHE A 195 5.96 -18.35 10.92
N VAL A 196 5.43 -18.96 11.99
CA VAL A 196 4.74 -18.24 13.07
C VAL A 196 5.69 -17.27 13.79
N ASP A 197 6.89 -17.75 14.15
CA ASP A 197 7.90 -16.94 14.84
C ASP A 197 8.29 -15.71 14.03
N VAL A 198 8.48 -15.85 12.72
CA VAL A 198 8.78 -14.71 11.83
C VAL A 198 7.61 -13.72 11.80
N ALA A 199 6.37 -14.22 11.69
CA ALA A 199 5.20 -13.36 11.60
C ALA A 199 4.93 -12.58 12.90
N ASP A 200 5.04 -13.24 14.06
CA ASP A 200 4.74 -12.63 15.37
C ASP A 200 5.81 -11.63 15.81
N ASN A 201 7.08 -11.86 15.45
CA ASN A 201 8.18 -10.97 15.83
C ASN A 201 8.43 -9.83 14.82
N ALA A 202 7.84 -9.90 13.63
CA ALA A 202 7.92 -8.82 12.65
C ALA A 202 6.84 -7.75 12.92
N LYS A 203 7.23 -6.62 13.53
CA LYS A 203 6.32 -5.47 13.66
C LYS A 203 6.16 -4.77 12.31
N GLY A 204 4.95 -4.84 11.75
CA GLY A 204 4.60 -4.07 10.55
C GLY A 204 4.67 -2.56 10.75
N ILE A 205 4.87 -1.82 9.65
CA ILE A 205 4.83 -0.35 9.65
C ILE A 205 3.37 0.10 9.75
N SER A 206 3.04 0.99 10.70
CA SER A 206 1.70 1.57 10.82
C SER A 206 1.35 2.43 9.61
N SER A 207 0.06 2.66 9.37
CA SER A 207 -0.37 3.46 8.22
C SER A 207 0.03 4.94 8.37
N ALA A 208 0.05 5.46 9.60
CA ALA A 208 0.51 6.81 9.92
C ALA A 208 2.00 6.99 9.63
N VAL A 209 2.82 6.01 10.04
CA VAL A 209 4.25 6.00 9.71
C VAL A 209 4.45 5.87 8.20
N ARG A 210 3.69 5.01 7.53
CA ARG A 210 3.72 4.88 6.06
C ARG A 210 3.36 6.20 5.38
N ALA A 211 2.31 6.89 5.83
CA ALA A 211 1.87 8.15 5.23
C ALA A 211 2.94 9.25 5.30
N ARG A 212 3.82 9.22 6.32
CA ARG A 212 4.91 10.19 6.47
C ARG A 212 6.14 9.89 5.62
N PHE A 213 6.42 8.62 5.34
CA PHE A 213 7.64 8.20 4.62
C PHE A 213 7.39 7.87 3.16
N ASP A 214 6.15 7.60 2.75
CA ASP A 214 5.78 7.28 1.39
C ASP A 214 5.72 8.53 0.50
N ASN A 215 6.81 8.83 -0.18
CA ASN A 215 6.88 9.94 -1.13
C ASN A 215 6.31 9.61 -2.52
N TYR A 216 5.80 8.40 -2.74
CA TYR A 216 5.28 8.01 -4.05
C TYR A 216 3.83 8.43 -4.29
N LYS A 217 3.02 8.52 -3.23
CA LYS A 217 1.61 8.89 -3.34
C LYS A 217 1.42 10.37 -3.08
N VAL A 218 0.64 11.04 -3.92
CA VAL A 218 0.43 12.50 -3.84
C VAL A 218 -0.11 12.92 -2.48
N ALA A 219 -1.08 12.17 -1.94
CA ALA A 219 -1.68 12.45 -0.64
C ALA A 219 -0.70 12.31 0.54
N ASN A 220 0.36 11.52 0.38
CA ASN A 220 1.36 11.28 1.41
C ASN A 220 2.53 12.28 1.30
N ARG A 221 3.01 12.56 0.08
CA ARG A 221 4.12 13.51 -0.12
C ARG A 221 3.72 14.97 0.16
N THR A 222 2.44 15.32 0.00
CA THR A 222 1.88 16.65 0.35
C THR A 222 1.51 16.77 1.83
N LEU A 223 1.64 15.69 2.61
CA LEU A 223 1.17 15.63 4.00
C LEU A 223 1.79 16.73 4.87
N SER A 224 3.09 16.97 4.76
CA SER A 224 3.79 17.97 5.58
C SER A 224 3.22 19.37 5.37
N ASP A 225 3.02 19.78 4.11
CA ASP A 225 2.50 21.11 3.76
C ASP A 225 1.02 21.29 4.14
N VAL A 226 0.25 20.20 4.12
CA VAL A 226 -1.14 20.19 4.59
C VAL A 226 -1.21 20.27 6.11
N ILE A 227 -0.33 19.57 6.85
CA ILE A 227 -0.28 19.61 8.32
C ILE A 227 0.02 21.03 8.84
N ASP A 228 0.74 21.85 8.07
CA ASP A 228 1.02 23.24 8.44
C ASP A 228 -0.21 24.16 8.46
N HIS A 229 -1.37 23.69 7.99
CA HIS A 229 -2.64 24.40 8.10
C HIS A 229 -3.01 24.67 9.58
N PRO A 230 -3.55 25.86 9.95
CA PRO A 230 -3.87 26.22 11.34
C PRO A 230 -4.70 25.19 12.13
N LEU A 231 -5.68 24.55 11.48
CA LEU A 231 -6.51 23.48 12.08
C LEU A 231 -5.69 22.24 12.49
N LEU A 232 -4.60 21.93 11.77
CA LEU A 232 -3.86 20.68 11.89
C LEU A 232 -2.50 20.85 12.59
N LYS A 233 -1.91 22.04 12.50
CA LYS A 233 -0.58 22.31 13.06
C LYS A 233 -0.52 21.95 14.54
N ASN A 234 0.45 21.13 14.92
CA ASN A 234 0.64 20.57 16.27
C ASN A 234 -0.53 19.71 16.81
N ARG A 235 -1.47 19.31 15.95
CA ARG A 235 -2.68 18.53 16.32
C ARG A 235 -2.81 17.23 15.52
N VAL A 236 -1.71 16.75 14.95
CA VAL A 236 -1.65 15.51 14.18
C VAL A 236 -0.71 14.50 14.83
N ASP A 237 -1.25 13.34 15.20
CA ASP A 237 -0.47 12.21 15.70
C ASP A 237 0.33 11.56 14.57
N ALA A 238 1.65 11.53 14.73
CA ALA A 238 2.57 11.08 13.71
C ALA A 238 2.78 9.55 13.67
N GLU A 239 2.25 8.80 14.64
CA GLU A 239 2.53 7.37 14.82
C GLU A 239 1.28 6.50 14.91
N GLN A 240 0.20 7.01 15.52
CA GLN A 240 -1.00 6.23 15.81
C GLN A 240 -2.01 6.24 14.65
N ASP A 241 -2.49 5.05 14.29
CA ASP A 241 -3.56 4.86 13.29
C ASP A 241 -4.97 5.07 13.89
N ARG A 242 -5.11 5.11 15.22
CA ARG A 242 -6.41 5.16 15.91
C ARG A 242 -6.49 6.37 16.83
N MET A 243 -7.49 7.22 16.59
CA MET A 243 -7.80 8.34 17.49
C MET A 243 -8.66 7.86 18.66
N THR A 244 -8.02 7.25 19.66
CA THR A 244 -8.72 6.87 20.88
C THR A 244 -9.17 8.11 21.67
N GLN A 245 -10.13 7.96 22.58
CA GLN A 245 -10.56 9.06 23.46
C GLN A 245 -9.42 9.66 24.30
N LYS A 246 -8.33 8.92 24.51
CA LYS A 246 -7.15 9.37 25.26
C LYS A 246 -6.11 10.07 24.39
N ASN A 247 -6.20 9.97 23.07
CA ASN A 247 -5.26 10.66 22.19
C ASN A 247 -5.52 12.19 22.28
N PRO A 248 -4.51 13.03 22.52
CA PRO A 248 -4.70 14.48 22.64
C PRO A 248 -4.86 15.19 21.28
N ASN A 249 -4.43 14.57 20.19
CA ASN A 249 -4.42 15.15 18.84
C ASN A 249 -5.79 15.11 18.17
N LEU A 250 -6.05 16.02 17.22
CA LEU A 250 -7.29 16.02 16.44
C LEU A 250 -7.35 14.82 15.49
N LEU A 251 -6.29 14.64 14.71
CA LEU A 251 -6.16 13.59 13.70
C LEU A 251 -4.84 12.84 13.83
N GLY A 252 -4.70 11.77 13.04
CA GLY A 252 -3.42 11.10 12.83
C GLY A 252 -2.97 11.36 11.40
N ALA A 253 -1.67 11.21 11.11
CA ALA A 253 -1.09 11.42 9.78
C ALA A 253 -1.84 10.65 8.68
N LYS A 254 -2.23 9.40 8.98
CA LYS A 254 -3.07 8.57 8.10
C LYS A 254 -4.41 9.25 7.77
N HIS A 255 -5.07 9.84 8.76
CA HIS A 255 -6.40 10.44 8.62
C HIS A 255 -6.34 11.70 7.76
N VAL A 256 -5.28 12.50 7.90
CA VAL A 256 -5.04 13.64 7.01
C VAL A 256 -4.90 13.15 5.57
N ALA A 257 -4.08 12.12 5.32
CA ALA A 257 -3.95 11.53 3.98
C ALA A 257 -5.25 10.86 3.45
N ASP A 258 -6.12 10.34 4.32
CA ASP A 258 -7.45 9.84 3.96
C ASP A 258 -8.40 10.99 3.55
N ILE A 259 -8.34 12.14 4.25
CA ILE A 259 -9.11 13.35 3.95
C ILE A 259 -8.61 13.98 2.64
N THR A 260 -7.30 14.12 2.45
CA THR A 260 -6.70 14.58 1.19
C THR A 260 -7.22 13.77 0.00
N ARG A 261 -7.31 12.44 0.14
CA ARG A 261 -7.88 11.58 -0.90
C ARG A 261 -9.36 11.82 -1.13
N ALA A 262 -10.13 12.11 -0.09
CA ALA A 262 -11.55 12.41 -0.22
C ALA A 262 -11.79 13.75 -0.93
N VAL A 263 -10.97 14.77 -0.64
CA VAL A 263 -11.02 16.10 -1.27
C VAL A 263 -10.61 16.05 -2.74
N VAL A 264 -9.55 15.30 -3.07
CA VAL A 264 -8.99 15.28 -4.43
C VAL A 264 -9.70 14.28 -5.35
N ALA A 265 -10.17 13.14 -4.82
CA ALA A 265 -10.74 12.05 -5.61
C ALA A 265 -12.17 11.66 -5.22
N GLY A 266 -12.82 12.45 -4.36
CA GLY A 266 -14.20 12.24 -3.91
C GLY A 266 -14.38 11.10 -2.92
N ALA A 267 -15.65 10.74 -2.68
CA ALA A 267 -16.07 9.81 -1.62
C ALA A 267 -15.35 8.45 -1.61
N GLY A 268 -14.98 7.93 -2.78
CA GLY A 268 -14.24 6.67 -2.91
C GLY A 268 -12.76 6.76 -2.50
N GLY A 269 -12.19 7.97 -2.46
CA GLY A 269 -10.82 8.25 -2.06
C GLY A 269 -9.75 7.52 -2.88
N ARG A 270 -10.07 7.12 -4.11
CA ARG A 270 -9.18 6.33 -4.98
C ARG A 270 -8.59 7.21 -6.06
N ILE A 271 -7.33 7.61 -5.87
CA ILE A 271 -6.55 8.30 -6.90
C ILE A 271 -6.08 7.24 -7.91
N SER A 272 -6.38 7.45 -9.20
CA SER A 272 -5.93 6.54 -10.26
C SER A 272 -4.42 6.68 -10.52
N LYS A 273 -3.77 5.66 -11.09
CA LYS A 273 -2.35 5.75 -11.47
C LYS A 273 -2.07 6.95 -12.39
N LYS A 274 -3.00 7.26 -13.29
CA LYS A 274 -2.91 8.43 -14.17
C LYS A 274 -2.99 9.72 -13.37
N ALA A 275 -3.94 9.82 -12.44
CA ALA A 275 -4.09 11.00 -11.59
C ALA A 275 -2.87 11.22 -10.67
N GLU A 276 -2.28 10.16 -10.10
CA GLU A 276 -1.04 10.24 -9.31
C GLU A 276 0.14 10.83 -10.11
N GLN A 277 0.14 10.69 -11.44
CA GLN A 277 1.18 11.20 -12.34
C GLN A 277 0.90 12.62 -12.86
N THR A 278 -0.37 13.02 -12.92
CA THR A 278 -0.76 14.32 -13.50
C THR A 278 -1.02 15.39 -12.44
N LEU A 279 -1.46 15.01 -11.24
CA LEU A 279 -1.71 15.94 -10.15
C LEU A 279 -0.40 16.51 -9.62
N THR A 280 -0.29 17.82 -9.60
CA THR A 280 0.84 18.50 -8.97
C THR A 280 0.62 18.62 -7.46
N ASP A 281 1.73 18.72 -6.73
CA ASP A 281 1.69 18.83 -5.27
C ASP A 281 1.01 20.15 -4.86
N GLY A 282 1.28 21.24 -5.59
CA GLY A 282 0.67 22.54 -5.36
C GLY A 282 -0.87 22.51 -5.48
N GLU A 283 -1.40 21.93 -6.56
CA GLU A 283 -2.86 21.82 -6.78
C GLU A 283 -3.54 21.01 -5.66
N VAL A 284 -2.88 19.96 -5.16
CA VAL A 284 -3.43 19.14 -4.08
C VAL A 284 -3.37 19.88 -2.75
N ILE A 285 -2.27 20.55 -2.44
CA ILE A 285 -2.12 21.34 -1.21
C ILE A 285 -3.16 22.45 -1.17
N GLU A 286 -3.34 23.20 -2.28
CA GLU A 286 -4.31 24.28 -2.39
C GLU A 286 -5.74 23.77 -2.17
N GLN A 287 -6.18 22.76 -2.91
CA GLN A 287 -7.54 22.20 -2.75
C GLN A 287 -7.83 21.70 -1.33
N VAL A 288 -6.84 21.08 -0.68
CA VAL A 288 -7.01 20.58 0.69
C VAL A 288 -7.04 21.74 1.68
N LYS A 289 -6.20 22.78 1.50
CA LYS A 289 -6.24 23.96 2.36
C LYS A 289 -7.56 24.72 2.21
N ASP A 290 -8.06 24.90 0.98
CA ASP A 290 -9.38 25.48 0.74
C ASP A 290 -10.48 24.70 1.49
N PHE A 291 -10.45 23.37 1.43
CA PHE A 291 -11.39 22.54 2.18
C PHE A 291 -11.26 22.74 3.70
N LEU A 292 -10.03 22.77 4.22
CA LEU A 292 -9.76 22.94 5.65
C LEU A 292 -10.20 24.34 6.13
N ASP A 293 -10.00 25.38 5.32
CA ASP A 293 -10.49 26.73 5.57
C ASP A 293 -12.02 26.76 5.58
N VAL A 294 -12.67 26.15 4.59
CA VAL A 294 -14.14 26.04 4.51
C VAL A 294 -14.72 25.39 5.76
N ILE A 295 -14.21 24.23 6.20
CA ILE A 295 -14.75 23.56 7.40
C ILE A 295 -14.42 24.31 8.69
N SER A 296 -13.26 24.98 8.76
CA SER A 296 -12.88 25.76 9.96
C SER A 296 -13.77 27.01 10.08
N ASN A 297 -14.13 27.64 8.96
CA ASN A 297 -15.00 28.81 8.93
C ASN A 297 -16.49 28.47 9.02
N ALA A 298 -16.87 27.22 8.67
CA ALA A 298 -18.25 26.79 8.66
C ALA A 298 -18.73 26.20 10.00
N PHE A 299 -17.85 25.50 10.72
CA PHE A 299 -18.23 24.79 11.94
C PHE A 299 -17.60 25.43 13.18
N ALA A 300 -18.44 25.91 14.11
CA ALA A 300 -17.98 26.63 15.29
C ALA A 300 -17.04 25.77 16.16
N ASP A 301 -17.37 24.49 16.29
CA ASP A 301 -16.58 23.49 17.01
C ASP A 301 -15.13 23.34 16.45
N LEU A 302 -14.95 23.45 15.13
CA LEU A 302 -13.62 23.38 14.50
C LEU A 302 -12.89 24.73 14.55
N ALA A 303 -13.62 25.83 14.42
CA ALA A 303 -13.08 27.18 14.61
C ALA A 303 -12.46 27.34 16.01
N ALA A 304 -13.15 26.87 17.06
CA ALA A 304 -12.65 26.91 18.43
C ALA A 304 -11.30 26.17 18.59
N ILE A 305 -11.09 25.07 17.86
CA ILE A 305 -9.81 24.34 17.87
C ILE A 305 -8.69 25.17 17.22
N THR A 306 -8.99 25.98 16.21
CA THR A 306 -7.99 26.85 15.57
C THR A 306 -7.60 28.03 16.46
N GLU A 307 -8.58 28.67 17.10
CA GLU A 307 -8.41 29.96 17.79
C GLU A 307 -8.03 29.77 19.27
N GLU A 308 -8.64 28.82 19.97
CA GLU A 308 -8.58 28.72 21.44
C GLU A 308 -7.64 27.61 21.95
N ASP A 309 -7.32 26.61 21.11
CA ASP A 309 -6.48 25.46 21.51
C ASP A 309 -4.97 25.69 21.30
N THR A 310 -4.52 26.94 21.19
CA THR A 310 -3.10 27.28 21.04
C THR A 310 -2.48 27.58 22.40
N ASP A 311 -1.56 26.72 22.85
CA ASP A 311 -0.58 27.00 23.92
C ASP A 311 -1.09 27.31 25.35
N ALA A 312 -2.35 27.04 25.68
CA ALA A 312 -2.80 27.13 27.07
C ALA A 312 -2.11 26.06 27.96
N GLU A 313 -1.45 26.49 29.05
CA GLU A 313 -0.93 25.58 30.08
C GLU A 313 -2.07 24.72 30.65
N ARG A 314 -2.18 23.48 30.19
CA ARG A 314 -3.24 22.55 30.62
C ARG A 314 -2.93 21.99 32.00
N LYS A 315 -3.95 21.90 32.86
CA LYS A 315 -3.82 21.19 34.14
C LYS A 315 -3.74 19.68 33.90
N PRO A 316 -2.99 18.92 34.72
CA PRO A 316 -2.98 17.47 34.63
C PRO A 316 -4.40 16.89 34.76
N GLY A 317 -4.86 16.17 33.73
CA GLY A 317 -6.17 15.51 33.70
C GLY A 317 -7.27 16.26 32.91
N GLU A 318 -7.00 17.46 32.42
CA GLU A 318 -7.92 18.21 31.56
C GLU A 318 -7.94 17.63 30.14
N SER A 319 -9.14 17.54 29.55
CA SER A 319 -9.29 17.04 28.18
C SER A 319 -8.91 18.14 27.17
N THR A 320 -8.32 17.77 26.04
CA THR A 320 -8.06 18.71 24.94
C THR A 320 -9.36 19.02 24.20
N LEU A 321 -9.47 20.17 23.52
CA LEU A 321 -10.66 20.46 22.70
C LEU A 321 -10.88 19.38 21.63
N ALA A 322 -9.81 18.82 21.07
CA ALA A 322 -9.89 17.66 20.18
C ALA A 322 -10.49 16.40 20.84
N GLN A 323 -10.20 16.16 22.13
CA GLN A 323 -10.80 15.05 22.89
C GLN A 323 -12.27 15.30 23.21
N GLU A 324 -12.64 16.53 23.51
CA GLU A 324 -14.02 16.94 23.76
C GLU A 324 -14.86 16.84 22.48
N LEU A 325 -14.36 17.40 21.37
CA LEU A 325 -14.96 17.30 20.04
C LEU A 325 -15.29 15.84 19.68
N ARG A 326 -14.35 14.92 19.90
CA ARG A 326 -14.54 13.48 19.67
C ARG A 326 -15.65 12.84 20.51
N ARG A 327 -16.04 13.44 21.63
CA ARG A 327 -17.12 12.95 22.49
C ARG A 327 -18.47 13.57 22.15
N THR A 328 -18.48 14.83 21.74
CA THR A 328 -19.70 15.65 21.67
C THR A 328 -20.15 15.97 20.24
N SER A 329 -19.30 15.74 19.23
CA SER A 329 -19.55 16.19 17.86
C SER A 329 -19.17 15.13 16.82
N LEU A 330 -19.98 15.03 15.77
CA LEU A 330 -19.69 14.23 14.58
C LEU A 330 -18.41 14.70 13.89
N LEU A 331 -18.03 15.97 14.03
CA LEU A 331 -16.81 16.55 13.48
C LEU A 331 -15.54 15.95 14.11
N GLY A 332 -15.65 15.35 15.29
CA GLY A 332 -14.56 14.57 15.88
C GLY A 332 -14.35 13.21 15.20
N SER A 333 -15.27 12.77 14.34
CA SER A 333 -15.13 11.55 13.57
C SER A 333 -14.36 11.78 12.27
N VAL A 334 -13.27 11.03 12.10
CA VAL A 334 -12.54 10.94 10.82
C VAL A 334 -13.48 10.56 9.67
N GLY A 335 -14.49 9.73 9.95
CA GLY A 335 -15.48 9.32 8.96
C GLY A 335 -16.28 10.49 8.43
N MET A 336 -16.77 11.34 9.33
CA MET A 336 -17.53 12.52 8.96
C MET A 336 -16.65 13.53 8.21
N LEU A 337 -15.42 13.78 8.66
CA LEU A 337 -14.50 14.68 7.96
C LEU A 337 -14.19 14.20 6.53
N ARG A 338 -14.08 12.88 6.32
CA ARG A 338 -13.94 12.31 4.97
C ARG A 338 -15.20 12.46 4.12
N VAL A 339 -16.37 12.33 4.73
CA VAL A 339 -17.65 12.58 4.05
C VAL A 339 -17.73 14.05 3.61
N LEU A 340 -17.44 15.00 4.50
CA LEU A 340 -17.40 16.43 4.18
C LEU A 340 -16.38 16.73 3.06
N GLY A 341 -15.19 16.13 3.11
CA GLY A 341 -14.21 16.25 2.01
C GLY A 341 -14.72 15.71 0.68
N GLY A 342 -15.49 14.61 0.70
CA GLY A 342 -16.14 14.07 -0.49
C GLY A 342 -17.28 14.95 -1.02
N VAL A 343 -18.05 15.59 -0.14
CA VAL A 343 -19.10 16.56 -0.51
C VAL A 343 -18.47 17.80 -1.13
N PHE A 344 -17.42 18.34 -0.50
CA PHE A 344 -16.64 19.45 -1.04
C PHE A 344 -16.12 19.14 -2.45
N HIS A 345 -15.52 17.96 -2.64
CA HIS A 345 -15.08 17.51 -3.95
C HIS A 345 -16.21 17.51 -4.99
N GLN A 346 -17.38 16.96 -4.66
CA GLN A 346 -18.50 16.90 -5.60
C GLN A 346 -19.06 18.28 -5.97
N LEU A 347 -19.09 19.21 -5.03
CA LEU A 347 -19.54 20.58 -5.28
C LEU A 347 -18.53 21.40 -6.09
N ARG A 348 -17.23 21.10 -5.93
CA ARG A 348 -16.13 21.76 -6.66
C ARG A 348 -15.78 21.09 -8.00
N ALA A 349 -16.28 19.89 -8.26
CA ALA A 349 -16.06 19.18 -9.51
C ALA A 349 -17.04 19.63 -10.62
N GLY A 350 -16.56 19.63 -11.87
CA GLY A 350 -17.39 19.85 -13.07
C GLY A 350 -17.11 21.18 -13.79
N GLU A 351 -17.95 21.48 -14.79
CA GLU A 351 -17.82 22.69 -15.62
C GLU A 351 -18.25 23.98 -14.92
N THR A 352 -19.08 23.87 -13.88
CA THR A 352 -19.50 24.99 -13.03
C THR A 352 -19.28 24.63 -11.56
N PRO A 353 -18.05 24.75 -11.05
CA PRO A 353 -17.74 24.58 -9.64
C PRO A 353 -18.53 25.55 -8.77
N VAL A 354 -19.05 25.09 -7.63
CA VAL A 354 -19.67 25.96 -6.62
C VAL A 354 -18.60 26.81 -5.94
N GLU A 355 -18.85 28.11 -5.72
CA GLU A 355 -17.89 29.01 -5.08
C GLU A 355 -17.63 28.63 -3.61
N LEU A 356 -16.42 28.91 -3.11
CA LEU A 356 -16.01 28.49 -1.76
C LEU A 356 -16.90 29.08 -0.66
N ASP A 357 -17.34 30.33 -0.83
CA ASP A 357 -18.25 31.00 0.11
C ASP A 357 -19.62 30.31 0.17
N ASP A 358 -20.15 29.85 -0.98
CA ASP A 358 -21.41 29.12 -1.05
C ASP A 358 -21.30 27.73 -0.40
N VAL A 359 -20.16 27.05 -0.57
CA VAL A 359 -19.90 25.78 0.13
C VAL A 359 -19.78 26.01 1.63
N THR A 360 -19.13 27.10 2.05
CA THR A 360 -19.01 27.49 3.46
C THR A 360 -20.38 27.74 4.08
N GLU A 361 -21.23 28.51 3.41
CA GLU A 361 -22.58 28.80 3.90
C GLU A 361 -23.46 27.54 3.95
N PHE A 362 -23.31 26.65 2.97
CA PHE A 362 -23.97 25.35 3.02
C PHE A 362 -23.51 24.51 4.22
N PHE A 363 -22.22 24.44 4.50
CA PHE A 363 -21.70 23.72 5.66
C PHE A 363 -22.10 24.38 6.99
N LYS A 364 -22.19 25.71 7.06
CA LYS A 364 -22.71 26.43 8.24
C LYS A 364 -24.12 26.00 8.61
N ARG A 365 -24.98 25.75 7.61
CA ARG A 365 -26.33 25.22 7.87
C ARG A 365 -26.31 23.83 8.52
N LEU A 366 -25.26 23.04 8.30
CA LEU A 366 -25.10 21.73 8.92
C LEU A 366 -24.58 21.81 10.37
N ASP A 367 -23.92 22.90 10.76
CA ASP A 367 -23.27 23.06 12.08
C ASP A 367 -24.21 22.76 13.28
N PRO A 368 -25.46 23.28 13.34
CA PRO A 368 -26.38 22.98 14.43
C PRO A 368 -26.77 21.50 14.55
N HIS A 369 -26.50 20.70 13.51
CA HIS A 369 -26.83 19.29 13.45
C HIS A 369 -25.63 18.37 13.76
N MET A 370 -24.43 18.90 14.03
CA MET A 370 -23.25 18.08 14.24
C MET A 370 -23.14 17.41 15.62
N ALA A 371 -24.08 17.65 16.53
CA ALA A 371 -24.06 17.04 17.86
C ALA A 371 -24.05 15.50 17.82
N ALA A 372 -23.18 14.90 18.64
CA ALA A 372 -23.06 13.47 18.85
C ALA A 372 -23.28 13.11 20.34
N PRO A 373 -23.90 11.95 20.65
CA PRO A 373 -24.47 10.97 19.73
C PRO A 373 -25.66 11.50 18.91
N VAL A 374 -25.81 10.98 17.70
CA VAL A 374 -26.89 11.36 16.79
C VAL A 374 -28.25 11.04 17.40
N SER A 375 -29.09 12.06 17.54
CA SER A 375 -30.49 11.91 17.99
C SER A 375 -31.36 11.28 16.90
N GLU A 376 -32.34 10.46 17.29
CA GLU A 376 -33.32 9.86 16.37
C GLU A 376 -34.20 10.92 15.66
N THR A 377 -34.28 12.13 16.19
CA THR A 377 -34.99 13.27 15.59
C THR A 377 -34.12 14.15 14.70
N SER A 378 -32.82 13.86 14.58
CA SER A 378 -31.89 14.66 13.78
C SER A 378 -32.01 14.38 12.28
N ILE A 379 -31.56 15.33 11.45
CA ILE A 379 -31.53 15.19 9.99
C ILE A 379 -30.74 13.96 9.53
N TRP A 380 -29.76 13.51 10.32
CA TRP A 380 -28.97 12.31 10.04
C TRP A 380 -29.76 11.01 10.18
N ARG A 381 -30.93 11.04 10.84
CA ARG A 381 -31.79 9.85 11.08
C ARG A 381 -33.12 9.95 10.37
N THR A 382 -33.64 11.15 10.14
CA THR A 382 -34.96 11.39 9.54
C THR A 382 -34.93 11.57 8.02
N THR A 383 -33.76 11.47 7.40
CA THR A 383 -33.56 11.55 5.95
C THR A 383 -32.88 10.28 5.44
N ASP A 384 -32.62 10.20 4.14
CA ASP A 384 -31.88 9.09 3.51
C ASP A 384 -30.48 8.88 4.13
N ALA A 385 -29.92 9.86 4.84
CA ALA A 385 -28.68 9.70 5.60
C ALA A 385 -28.80 8.65 6.74
N GLY A 386 -30.02 8.31 7.18
CA GLY A 386 -30.28 7.36 8.27
C GLY A 386 -29.68 5.97 8.05
N ASP A 387 -29.58 5.54 6.79
CA ASP A 387 -29.01 4.24 6.40
C ASP A 387 -27.49 4.15 6.67
N ASP A 388 -26.84 5.30 6.87
CA ASP A 388 -25.40 5.41 7.08
C ASP A 388 -25.02 5.65 8.55
N PHE A 389 -25.99 5.63 9.48
CA PHE A 389 -25.76 5.77 10.91
C PHE A 389 -26.41 4.63 11.71
N GLU A 390 -25.70 4.11 12.70
CA GLU A 390 -26.29 3.24 13.72
C GLU A 390 -27.05 4.08 14.77
N SER A 391 -27.94 3.44 15.55
CA SER A 391 -28.65 4.14 16.63
C SER A 391 -27.66 4.63 17.70
N LYS A 392 -27.79 5.89 18.12
CA LYS A 392 -26.86 6.58 19.04
C LYS A 392 -25.40 6.56 18.56
N ALA A 393 -25.17 6.57 17.25
CA ALA A 393 -23.82 6.64 16.70
C ALA A 393 -23.17 8.01 16.94
N SER A 394 -21.85 8.03 17.11
CA SER A 394 -21.02 9.25 17.12
C SER A 394 -20.18 9.38 15.84
N ALA A 395 -20.47 8.55 14.82
CA ALA A 395 -19.78 8.52 13.54
C ALA A 395 -20.65 7.81 12.49
N PRO A 396 -20.50 8.12 11.20
CA PRO A 396 -21.13 7.35 10.13
C PRO A 396 -20.48 5.96 9.98
N ILE A 397 -21.19 5.03 9.34
CA ILE A 397 -20.72 3.69 9.02
C ILE A 397 -19.58 3.77 8.00
N MET A 398 -18.40 3.26 8.39
CA MET A 398 -17.14 3.43 7.65
C MET A 398 -16.94 2.45 6.47
N ARG A 399 -18.01 1.94 5.87
CA ARG A 399 -17.92 1.12 4.65
C ARG A 399 -17.93 2.04 3.44
N THR A 400 -17.14 1.73 2.40
CA THR A 400 -17.03 2.58 1.20
C THR A 400 -18.38 2.91 0.57
N GLN A 401 -19.28 1.94 0.48
CA GLN A 401 -20.63 2.13 -0.08
C GLN A 401 -21.46 3.15 0.72
N ASN A 402 -21.36 3.12 2.05
CA ASN A 402 -22.07 4.03 2.94
C ASN A 402 -21.49 5.44 2.87
N ILE A 403 -20.16 5.57 2.83
CA ILE A 403 -19.50 6.87 2.62
C ILE A 403 -19.93 7.48 1.28
N VAL A 404 -19.94 6.69 0.20
CA VAL A 404 -20.38 7.17 -1.13
C VAL A 404 -21.85 7.57 -1.12
N HIS A 405 -22.70 6.78 -0.49
CA HIS A 405 -24.13 7.09 -0.36
C HIS A 405 -24.34 8.39 0.42
N LEU A 406 -23.76 8.51 1.62
CA LEU A 406 -23.89 9.68 2.48
C LEU A 406 -23.38 10.96 1.81
N VAL A 407 -22.24 10.88 1.10
CA VAL A 407 -21.73 12.02 0.32
C VAL A 407 -22.75 12.46 -0.73
N ASN A 408 -23.31 11.52 -1.50
CA ASN A 408 -24.32 11.87 -2.52
C ASN A 408 -25.59 12.48 -1.91
N VAL A 409 -26.04 11.96 -0.76
CA VAL A 409 -27.20 12.48 -0.03
C VAL A 409 -26.95 13.92 0.40
N ILE A 410 -25.84 14.20 1.07
CA ILE A 410 -25.51 15.54 1.57
C ILE A 410 -25.27 16.51 0.40
N THR A 411 -24.56 16.11 -0.65
CA THR A 411 -24.42 16.93 -1.87
C THR A 411 -25.78 17.24 -2.48
N GLY A 412 -26.73 16.30 -2.42
CA GLY A 412 -28.12 16.51 -2.83
C GLY A 412 -28.83 17.61 -2.04
N TRP A 413 -28.54 17.74 -0.75
CA TRP A 413 -29.12 18.78 0.11
C TRP A 413 -28.72 20.20 -0.29
N TYR A 414 -27.55 20.37 -0.93
CA TYR A 414 -27.16 21.67 -1.49
C TYR A 414 -28.19 22.19 -2.49
N LYS A 415 -28.74 21.31 -3.33
CA LYS A 415 -29.77 21.66 -4.34
C LYS A 415 -31.18 21.61 -3.77
N LYS A 416 -31.45 20.66 -2.87
CA LYS A 416 -32.76 20.45 -2.26
C LYS A 416 -32.61 20.07 -0.79
N ALA A 417 -32.53 21.10 0.05
CA ALA A 417 -32.37 20.91 1.49
C ALA A 417 -33.60 20.21 2.10
N PRO A 418 -33.42 19.31 3.07
CA PRO A 418 -34.52 18.84 3.91
C PRO A 418 -35.09 20.03 4.69
N ALA A 419 -36.39 20.00 5.01
CA ALA A 419 -37.07 21.15 5.63
C ALA A 419 -36.51 21.57 7.00
N ALA A 420 -35.73 20.71 7.65
CA ALA A 420 -35.11 20.95 8.94
C ALA A 420 -33.68 21.53 8.85
N LEU A 421 -33.15 21.72 7.63
CA LEU A 421 -31.85 22.32 7.30
C LEU A 421 -32.07 23.66 6.60
#